data_AF-A0AAV2ZNZ0-F1
#
_entry.id   AF-A0AAV2ZNZ0-F1
#
_cell.length_a   1.000
_cell.length_b   1.000
_cell.length_c   1.000
_cell.angle_alpha   90.00
_cell.angle_beta   90.00
_cell.angle_gamma   90.00
#
_symmetry.space_group_name_H-M   'P 1'
#
loop_
_entity.id
_entity.type
_entity.pdbx_description
1 polymer ?
#
loop_
_entity_poly.entity_id
_entity_poly.type
_entity_poly.pdbx_seq_one_letter_code
_entity_poly.pdbx_strand_id
1 'polypeptide(L)'
;MVKDLQQERRLCVPITTVVLVLASLVVIGILIKVVMDNYYYFCIKSFKFIPLDKWCDGQADCAGNEDELRCVQRVDFSNTTIVRLSDSGSILQILTSSRTWSYICSDGFNAASAKAACAEIGYSSKPTFSSVSAASLNGQFSNVQITDSEIQVVPISGTCASGSVISLSCIDCGSNHKKERIIGGQETSIENSPWQVSLQYMGQHSCGGSILTPRFILSAAHCFQKGQQQVDRWRVESGHSRLTYTFASQVDKIFIPTSYILDQKPNDIAILKLKSDLSFSAGVEPICLPGFDSNLQPGASLTVTGWGHTVEGGGAVASTLQEVIISLIPNAVCNQEYFGQITENMMCAGQLSGGKDTCQGDSGGPLVSLGPNSRIQQNGVVSWGDGCGRKNKVGVYTKVVPYLQWVTSIMKVEL
;
A
#
# COMPACT_ATOMS: atom_id res chain seq x y z
N MET A 1 -55.76 46.36 6.89
CA MET A 1 -54.43 46.41 6.25
C MET A 1 -53.29 46.80 7.21
N VAL A 2 -53.38 47.83 8.06
CA VAL A 2 -52.27 48.20 8.99
C VAL A 2 -52.16 47.28 10.22
N LYS A 3 -53.27 46.67 10.68
CA LYS A 3 -53.26 45.75 11.84
C LYS A 3 -52.64 44.38 11.52
N ASP A 4 -52.79 43.85 10.31
CA ASP A 4 -52.21 42.56 9.90
C ASP A 4 -50.67 42.59 9.87
N LEU A 5 -50.08 43.69 9.38
CA LEU A 5 -48.62 43.89 9.35
C LEU A 5 -47.98 43.99 10.73
N GLN A 6 -48.71 44.49 11.75
CA GLN A 6 -48.21 44.53 13.13
C GLN A 6 -48.29 43.16 13.81
N GLN A 7 -49.28 42.34 13.47
CA GLN A 7 -49.45 41.00 14.02
C GLN A 7 -48.44 40.00 13.45
N GLU A 8 -48.14 40.07 12.15
CA GLU A 8 -47.06 39.28 11.54
C GLU A 8 -45.67 39.65 12.08
N ARG A 9 -45.38 40.95 12.30
CA ARG A 9 -44.12 41.38 12.93
C ARG A 9 -43.96 40.88 14.37
N ARG A 10 -45.04 40.78 15.15
CA ARG A 10 -45.00 40.29 16.54
C ARG A 10 -44.65 38.80 16.64
N LEU A 11 -44.94 38.01 15.61
CA LEU A 11 -44.64 36.58 15.56
C LEU A 11 -43.31 36.30 14.82
N CYS A 12 -43.01 37.01 13.74
CA CYS A 12 -41.79 36.82 12.96
C CYS A 12 -40.51 37.17 13.73
N VAL A 13 -40.49 38.27 14.49
CA VAL A 13 -39.29 38.70 15.24
C VAL A 13 -38.83 37.70 16.31
N PRO A 14 -39.70 37.15 17.18
CA PRO A 14 -39.25 36.13 18.13
C PRO A 14 -38.87 34.83 17.44
N ILE A 15 -39.57 34.41 16.37
CA ILE A 15 -39.22 33.21 15.61
C ILE A 15 -37.84 33.36 14.95
N THR A 16 -37.58 34.48 14.27
CA THR A 16 -36.27 34.72 13.63
C THR A 16 -35.15 34.81 14.67
N THR A 17 -35.41 35.41 15.83
CA THR A 17 -34.44 35.46 16.93
C THR A 17 -34.12 34.07 17.45
N VAL A 18 -35.12 33.22 17.68
CA VAL A 18 -34.91 31.82 18.12
C VAL A 18 -34.13 31.03 17.08
N VAL A 19 -34.46 31.18 15.79
CA VAL A 19 -33.73 30.52 14.70
C VAL A 19 -32.26 30.98 14.65
N LEU A 20 -31.99 32.27 14.80
CA LEU A 20 -30.62 32.81 14.82
C LEU A 20 -29.82 32.34 16.03
N VAL A 21 -30.43 32.24 17.21
CA VAL A 21 -29.78 31.70 18.42
C VAL A 21 -29.47 30.23 18.23
N LEU A 22 -30.41 29.43 17.72
CA LEU A 22 -30.18 28.01 17.44
C LEU A 22 -29.08 27.82 16.39
N ALA A 23 -29.10 28.58 15.29
CA ALA A 23 -28.06 28.54 14.27
C ALA A 23 -26.68 28.90 14.86
N SER A 24 -26.63 29.90 15.74
CA SER A 24 -25.40 30.33 16.41
C SER A 24 -24.87 29.26 17.37
N LEU A 25 -25.74 28.60 18.14
CA LEU A 25 -25.36 27.47 19.00
C LEU A 25 -24.85 26.28 18.20
N VAL A 26 -25.45 25.99 17.04
CA VAL A 26 -24.96 24.96 16.11
C VAL A 26 -23.58 25.31 15.58
N VAL A 27 -23.36 26.54 15.13
CA VAL A 27 -22.05 27.00 14.65
C VAL A 27 -21.00 26.93 15.76
N ILE A 28 -21.33 27.39 16.98
CA ILE A 28 -20.45 27.29 18.15
C ILE A 28 -20.13 25.82 18.45
N GLY A 29 -21.13 24.93 18.45
CA GLY A 29 -20.93 23.50 18.66
C GLY A 29 -20.02 22.87 17.61
N ILE A 30 -20.18 23.24 16.34
CA ILE A 30 -19.29 22.81 15.25
C ILE A 30 -17.87 23.34 15.46
N LEU A 31 -17.71 24.62 15.81
CA LEU A 31 -16.40 25.22 16.08
C LEU A 31 -15.69 24.53 17.25
N ILE A 32 -16.41 24.28 18.36
CA ILE A 32 -15.87 23.54 19.51
C ILE A 32 -15.44 22.15 19.07
N LYS A 33 -16.28 21.43 18.31
CA LYS A 33 -15.92 20.10 17.80
C LYS A 33 -14.67 20.14 16.94
N VAL A 34 -14.58 21.09 16.00
CA VAL A 34 -13.41 21.26 15.14
C VAL A 34 -12.16 21.53 15.97
N VAL A 35 -12.22 22.40 16.98
CA VAL A 35 -11.08 22.65 17.87
C VAL A 35 -10.72 21.38 18.65
N MET A 36 -11.69 20.67 19.19
CA MET A 36 -11.44 19.46 19.97
C MET A 36 -10.78 18.37 19.12
N ASP A 37 -11.30 18.09 17.93
CA ASP A 37 -10.77 17.08 17.01
C ASP A 37 -9.36 17.42 16.48
N ASN A 38 -8.99 18.72 16.49
CA ASN A 38 -7.67 19.19 16.02
C ASN A 38 -6.59 19.23 17.11
N TYR A 39 -6.95 19.31 18.39
CA TYR A 39 -5.99 19.53 19.48
C TYR A 39 -6.02 18.47 20.59
N TYR A 40 -7.09 17.68 20.70
CA TYR A 40 -7.27 16.73 21.79
C TYR A 40 -7.78 15.36 21.33
N TYR A 41 -7.43 14.34 22.11
CA TYR A 41 -8.03 13.01 22.05
C TYR A 41 -8.96 12.82 23.25
N PHE A 42 -10.13 12.23 23.02
CA PHE A 42 -11.13 11.98 24.06
C PHE A 42 -11.08 10.52 24.50
N CYS A 43 -10.59 10.28 25.72
CA CYS A 43 -10.62 8.96 26.35
C CYS A 43 -12.06 8.62 26.73
N ILE A 44 -12.61 7.56 26.14
CA ILE A 44 -14.02 7.20 26.32
C ILE A 44 -14.25 6.61 27.71
N LYS A 45 -13.34 5.75 28.21
CA LYS A 45 -13.51 5.12 29.53
C LYS A 45 -13.36 6.08 30.70
N SER A 46 -12.42 7.01 30.61
CA SER A 46 -12.13 7.97 31.69
C SER A 46 -12.84 9.32 31.52
N PHE A 47 -13.57 9.53 30.42
CA PHE A 47 -14.23 10.81 30.09
C PHE A 47 -13.28 12.01 30.22
N LYS A 48 -12.04 11.85 29.74
CA LYS A 48 -10.95 12.83 29.86
C LYS A 48 -10.44 13.22 28.47
N PHE A 49 -10.11 14.50 28.31
CA PHE A 49 -9.36 14.96 27.14
C PHE A 49 -7.87 14.95 27.44
N ILE A 50 -7.09 14.39 26.52
CA ILE A 50 -5.62 14.47 26.54
C ILE A 50 -5.15 15.27 25.31
N PRO A 51 -4.05 16.04 25.43
CA PRO A 51 -3.40 16.65 24.27
C PRO A 51 -3.01 15.60 23.21
N LEU A 52 -3.02 15.95 21.93
CA LEU A 52 -2.69 14.99 20.86
C LEU A 52 -1.24 14.48 20.88
N ASP A 53 -0.30 15.24 21.44
CA ASP A 53 1.09 14.80 21.64
C ASP A 53 1.21 13.65 22.66
N LYS A 54 0.14 13.42 23.45
CA LYS A 54 -0.02 12.28 24.34
C LYS A 54 -0.65 11.06 23.68
N TRP A 55 -1.14 11.20 22.45
CA TRP A 55 -1.71 10.08 21.73
C TRP A 55 -0.64 9.37 20.89
N CYS A 56 -0.40 8.09 21.16
CA CYS A 56 0.67 7.28 20.57
C CYS A 56 2.06 7.69 21.07
N ASP A 57 2.17 8.04 22.36
CA ASP A 57 3.45 8.42 22.99
C ASP A 57 4.12 7.25 23.75
N GLY A 58 3.48 6.08 23.77
CA GLY A 58 3.93 4.88 24.46
C GLY A 58 3.63 4.87 25.97
N GLN A 59 2.88 5.85 26.47
CA GLN A 59 2.44 5.93 27.87
C GLN A 59 0.92 5.78 27.94
N ALA A 60 0.44 5.20 29.04
CA ALA A 60 -1.00 5.05 29.26
C ALA A 60 -1.56 6.32 29.92
N ASP A 61 -1.96 7.31 29.12
CA ASP A 61 -2.61 8.53 29.60
C ASP A 61 -4.14 8.39 29.71
N CYS A 62 -4.73 7.43 28.99
CA CYS A 62 -6.13 7.01 29.11
C CYS A 62 -6.31 5.72 29.94
N ALA A 63 -7.50 5.54 30.53
CA ALA A 63 -7.83 4.35 31.29
C ALA A 63 -7.87 3.11 30.38
N GLY A 64 -7.08 2.08 30.69
CA GLY A 64 -6.99 0.87 29.88
C GLY A 64 -6.22 1.06 28.57
N ASN A 65 -5.33 2.05 28.51
CA ASN A 65 -4.38 2.27 27.41
C ASN A 65 -5.06 2.57 26.06
N GLU A 66 -6.27 3.16 26.07
CA GLU A 66 -7.10 3.39 24.88
C GLU A 66 -6.41 4.26 23.81
N ASP A 67 -5.66 5.25 24.28
CA ASP A 67 -4.77 6.10 23.50
C ASP A 67 -3.78 5.27 22.68
N GLU A 68 -3.22 4.20 23.22
CA GLU A 68 -2.18 3.44 22.53
C GLU A 68 -2.73 2.26 21.68
N LEU A 69 -4.04 1.97 21.74
CA LEU A 69 -4.63 0.84 21.00
C LEU A 69 -4.77 1.09 19.49
N ARG A 70 -4.89 2.36 19.09
CA ARG A 70 -5.16 2.77 17.68
C ARG A 70 -3.95 3.49 17.07
N CYS A 71 -2.76 3.00 17.40
CA CYS A 71 -1.48 3.52 16.92
C CYS A 71 -0.85 2.62 15.85
N VAL A 72 0.09 3.18 15.10
CA VAL A 72 0.92 2.43 14.15
C VAL A 72 1.65 1.31 14.87
N GLN A 73 1.51 0.09 14.36
CA GLN A 73 2.07 -1.11 14.95
C GLN A 73 3.44 -1.41 14.35
N ARG A 74 4.44 -1.50 15.22
CA ARG A 74 5.77 -2.01 14.85
C ARG A 74 5.76 -3.52 14.95
N VAL A 75 6.06 -4.17 13.85
CA VAL A 75 5.98 -5.62 13.73
C VAL A 75 7.26 -6.21 13.16
N ASP A 76 7.75 -7.23 13.84
CA ASP A 76 8.77 -8.12 13.33
C ASP A 76 8.08 -9.42 12.95
N PHE A 77 8.36 -9.97 11.77
CA PHE A 77 7.78 -11.24 11.36
C PHE A 77 8.89 -12.25 11.07
N SER A 78 9.11 -13.12 12.07
CA SER A 78 9.93 -14.33 11.98
C SER A 78 9.13 -15.56 11.52
N ASN A 79 7.82 -15.42 11.25
CA ASN A 79 7.04 -16.53 10.70
C ASN A 79 7.42 -16.72 9.23
N THR A 80 8.05 -17.85 8.94
CA THR A 80 8.45 -18.21 7.58
C THR A 80 7.21 -18.51 6.76
N THR A 81 6.81 -17.59 5.88
CA THR A 81 5.88 -17.89 4.79
C THR A 81 6.35 -19.18 4.11
N ILE A 82 5.54 -20.22 4.15
CA ILE A 82 5.91 -21.53 3.58
C ILE A 82 5.55 -21.62 2.10
N VAL A 83 4.79 -20.68 1.56
CA VAL A 83 4.39 -20.62 0.16
C VAL A 83 5.08 -19.44 -0.51
N ARG A 84 5.60 -19.64 -1.71
CA ARG A 84 6.06 -18.57 -2.58
C ARG A 84 5.73 -18.84 -4.03
N LEU A 85 5.64 -17.78 -4.82
CA LEU A 85 5.41 -17.84 -6.26
C LEU A 85 6.65 -17.33 -6.98
N SER A 86 7.06 -18.03 -8.04
CA SER A 86 8.06 -17.51 -8.96
C SER A 86 7.50 -16.35 -9.77
N ASP A 87 8.38 -15.51 -10.28
CA ASP A 87 8.02 -14.34 -11.07
C ASP A 87 7.52 -14.78 -12.43
N SER A 88 8.34 -15.60 -13.10
CA SER A 88 7.98 -16.21 -14.38
C SER A 88 7.01 -17.37 -14.18
N GLY A 89 5.82 -17.25 -14.78
CA GLY A 89 4.81 -18.30 -14.77
C GLY A 89 4.06 -18.49 -13.45
N SER A 90 4.31 -17.67 -12.42
CA SER A 90 3.64 -17.76 -11.11
C SER A 90 3.67 -19.19 -10.54
N ILE A 91 4.81 -19.86 -10.67
CA ILE A 91 4.95 -21.28 -10.34
C ILE A 91 4.97 -21.42 -8.82
N LEU A 92 4.10 -22.29 -8.31
CA LEU A 92 3.94 -22.55 -6.90
C LEU A 92 5.13 -23.34 -6.34
N GLN A 93 5.76 -22.77 -5.32
CA GLN A 93 6.80 -23.42 -4.54
C GLN A 93 6.40 -23.43 -3.06
N ILE A 94 6.56 -24.57 -2.40
CA ILE A 94 6.29 -24.69 -0.96
C ILE A 94 7.56 -25.17 -0.25
N LEU A 95 7.83 -24.57 0.91
CA LEU A 95 8.94 -24.90 1.78
C LEU A 95 8.68 -26.25 2.43
N THR A 96 9.60 -27.18 2.24
CA THR A 96 9.56 -28.52 2.83
C THR A 96 10.02 -28.50 4.29
N SER A 97 9.81 -29.60 5.01
CA SER A 97 10.35 -29.82 6.35
C SER A 97 11.89 -29.77 6.41
N SER A 98 12.56 -30.08 5.29
CA SER A 98 14.02 -29.94 5.15
C SER A 98 14.48 -28.50 4.86
N ARG A 99 13.59 -27.50 4.97
CA ARG A 99 13.87 -26.07 4.69
C ARG A 99 14.34 -25.82 3.25
N THR A 100 13.90 -26.66 2.31
CA THR A 100 14.17 -26.51 0.87
C THR A 100 12.89 -26.17 0.13
N TRP A 101 12.99 -25.32 -0.88
CA TRP A 101 11.84 -24.99 -1.73
C TRP A 101 11.62 -26.09 -2.75
N SER A 102 10.39 -26.61 -2.81
CA SER A 102 9.98 -27.63 -3.78
C SER A 102 8.91 -27.08 -4.70
N TYR A 103 9.02 -27.38 -5.99
CA TYR A 103 7.94 -27.15 -6.95
C TYR A 103 6.79 -28.10 -6.69
N ILE A 104 5.56 -27.62 -6.84
CA ILE A 104 4.36 -28.42 -6.62
C ILE A 104 3.88 -29.04 -7.93
N CYS A 105 3.81 -30.37 -7.95
CA CYS A 105 3.29 -31.13 -9.07
C CYS A 105 1.79 -30.89 -9.25
N SER A 106 1.32 -30.98 -10.50
CA SER A 106 -0.11 -30.92 -10.79
C SER A 106 -0.87 -32.21 -10.40
N ASP A 107 -0.12 -33.27 -10.06
CA ASP A 107 -0.66 -34.57 -9.67
C ASP A 107 -1.48 -34.48 -8.37
N GLY A 108 -2.80 -34.60 -8.48
CA GLY A 108 -3.72 -34.53 -7.34
C GLY A 108 -3.95 -33.12 -6.78
N PHE A 109 -3.38 -32.08 -7.39
CA PHE A 109 -3.63 -30.69 -7.00
C PHE A 109 -5.05 -30.26 -7.39
N ASN A 110 -5.74 -29.62 -6.46
CA ASN A 110 -7.15 -29.27 -6.63
C ASN A 110 -7.47 -27.89 -6.05
N ALA A 111 -8.73 -27.47 -6.17
CA ALA A 111 -9.19 -26.16 -5.72
C ALA A 111 -9.01 -25.92 -4.20
N ALA A 112 -9.10 -26.97 -3.37
CA ALA A 112 -8.84 -26.84 -1.93
C ALA A 112 -7.36 -26.58 -1.67
N SER A 113 -6.46 -27.27 -2.37
CA SER A 113 -5.01 -27.02 -2.31
C SER A 113 -4.66 -25.60 -2.77
N ALA A 114 -5.28 -25.12 -3.86
CA ALA A 114 -5.10 -23.75 -4.34
C ALA A 114 -5.56 -22.72 -3.31
N LYS A 115 -6.74 -22.92 -2.69
CA LYS A 115 -7.28 -22.01 -1.68
C LYS A 115 -6.39 -21.97 -0.43
N ALA A 116 -5.93 -23.12 0.04
CA ALA A 116 -5.01 -23.19 1.17
C ALA A 116 -3.68 -22.48 0.86
N ALA A 117 -3.10 -22.72 -0.32
CA ALA A 117 -1.85 -22.08 -0.73
C ALA A 117 -1.97 -20.55 -0.82
N CYS A 118 -3.10 -20.03 -1.31
CA CYS A 118 -3.34 -18.59 -1.34
C CYS A 118 -3.59 -17.97 0.03
N ALA A 119 -4.25 -18.70 0.94
CA ALA A 119 -4.43 -18.25 2.32
C ALA A 119 -3.07 -18.11 3.05
N GLU A 120 -2.12 -19.00 2.76
CA GLU A 120 -0.75 -18.94 3.31
C GLU A 120 0.04 -17.69 2.91
N ILE A 121 -0.33 -17.01 1.83
CA ILE A 121 0.27 -15.75 1.39
C ILE A 121 -0.68 -14.55 1.51
N GLY A 122 -1.75 -14.68 2.28
CA GLY A 122 -2.59 -13.54 2.63
C GLY A 122 -3.70 -13.19 1.63
N TYR A 123 -4.15 -14.15 0.82
CA TYR A 123 -5.26 -13.96 -0.11
C TYR A 123 -6.46 -14.82 0.25
N SER A 124 -7.65 -14.20 0.29
CA SER A 124 -8.94 -14.84 0.57
C SER A 124 -9.84 -14.99 -0.67
N SER A 125 -9.41 -14.46 -1.82
CA SER A 125 -10.10 -14.52 -3.11
C SER A 125 -10.16 -15.95 -3.68
N LYS A 126 -11.06 -16.17 -4.65
CA LYS A 126 -11.18 -17.44 -5.37
C LYS A 126 -9.98 -17.62 -6.31
N PRO A 127 -9.04 -18.55 -6.03
CA PRO A 127 -7.84 -18.67 -6.83
C PRO A 127 -8.10 -19.37 -8.17
N THR A 128 -7.21 -19.14 -9.12
CA THR A 128 -7.12 -19.86 -10.39
C THR A 128 -5.77 -20.54 -10.50
N PHE A 129 -5.72 -21.71 -11.15
CA PHE A 129 -4.47 -22.44 -11.33
C PHE A 129 -4.47 -23.19 -12.66
N SER A 130 -3.27 -23.44 -13.19
CA SER A 130 -3.06 -24.19 -14.42
C SER A 130 -1.80 -25.04 -14.35
N SER A 131 -1.70 -26.05 -15.21
CA SER A 131 -0.53 -26.91 -15.31
C SER A 131 0.47 -26.35 -16.32
N VAL A 132 1.73 -26.23 -15.91
CA VAL A 132 2.85 -25.77 -16.74
C VAL A 132 3.91 -26.86 -16.83
N SER A 133 4.54 -27.01 -17.99
CA SER A 133 5.59 -28.02 -18.20
C SER A 133 6.73 -27.85 -17.20
N ALA A 134 7.14 -28.96 -16.57
CA ALA A 134 8.26 -28.99 -15.63
C ALA A 134 9.62 -29.17 -16.32
N ALA A 135 9.66 -29.33 -17.65
CA ALA A 135 10.85 -29.79 -18.39
C ALA A 135 12.06 -28.86 -18.27
N SER A 136 11.86 -27.56 -18.05
CA SER A 136 12.93 -26.57 -17.89
C SER A 136 13.28 -26.28 -16.43
N LEU A 137 12.60 -26.91 -15.47
CA LEU A 137 12.77 -26.65 -14.05
C LEU A 137 13.77 -27.61 -13.43
N ASN A 138 14.79 -27.05 -12.79
CA ASN A 138 15.74 -27.80 -11.98
C ASN A 138 15.41 -27.60 -10.50
N GLY A 139 15.12 -28.68 -9.77
CA GLY A 139 14.86 -28.62 -8.34
C GLY A 139 14.15 -29.84 -7.79
N GLN A 140 13.68 -29.71 -6.55
CA GLN A 140 12.88 -30.74 -5.89
C GLN A 140 11.41 -30.58 -6.30
N PHE A 141 10.73 -31.72 -6.42
CA PHE A 141 9.31 -31.79 -6.72
C PHE A 141 8.57 -32.46 -5.56
N SER A 142 7.35 -32.01 -5.30
CA SER A 142 6.51 -32.52 -4.24
C SER A 142 5.04 -32.49 -4.65
N ASN A 143 4.25 -33.41 -4.09
CA ASN A 143 2.80 -33.35 -4.12
C ASN A 143 2.28 -32.58 -2.90
N VAL A 144 1.04 -32.09 -2.99
CA VAL A 144 0.37 -31.42 -1.88
C VAL A 144 -0.87 -32.21 -1.47
N GLN A 145 -1.00 -32.42 -0.17
CA GLN A 145 -2.20 -32.95 0.46
C GLN A 145 -2.73 -31.94 1.48
N ILE A 146 -4.05 -31.92 1.66
CA ILE A 146 -4.69 -31.08 2.66
C ILE A 146 -5.19 -31.98 3.79
N THR A 147 -4.68 -31.72 4.99
CA THR A 147 -5.10 -32.40 6.23
C THR A 147 -5.48 -31.31 7.22
N ASP A 148 -6.68 -31.39 7.81
CA ASP A 148 -7.19 -30.41 8.78
C ASP A 148 -7.15 -28.94 8.31
N SER A 149 -7.35 -28.71 7.00
CA SER A 149 -7.24 -27.40 6.33
C SER A 149 -5.83 -26.80 6.27
N GLU A 150 -4.79 -27.58 6.61
CA GLU A 150 -3.39 -27.21 6.45
C GLU A 150 -2.74 -27.91 5.25
N ILE A 151 -1.73 -27.26 4.68
CA ILE A 151 -0.96 -27.80 3.56
C ILE A 151 0.13 -28.74 4.07
N GLN A 152 0.06 -30.00 3.67
CA GLN A 152 1.11 -30.98 3.87
C GLN A 152 1.83 -31.24 2.55
N VAL A 153 3.15 -31.02 2.57
CA VAL A 153 4.02 -31.25 1.41
C VAL A 153 4.56 -32.67 1.48
N VAL A 154 4.31 -33.45 0.43
CA VAL A 154 4.80 -34.82 0.31
C VAL A 154 5.91 -34.85 -0.74
N PRO A 155 7.18 -34.94 -0.33
CA PRO A 155 8.30 -35.01 -1.26
C PRO A 155 8.20 -36.25 -2.16
N ILE A 156 8.57 -36.10 -3.44
CA ILE A 156 8.65 -37.24 -4.37
C ILE A 156 10.10 -37.45 -4.82
N SER A 157 10.45 -38.72 -5.05
CA SER A 157 11.73 -39.09 -5.65
C SER A 157 11.63 -39.01 -7.17
N GLY A 158 12.20 -37.97 -7.78
CA GLY A 158 12.23 -37.78 -9.23
C GLY A 158 11.34 -36.64 -9.71
N THR A 159 10.68 -36.82 -10.85
CA THR A 159 9.83 -35.81 -11.50
C THR A 159 8.35 -36.04 -11.21
N CYS A 160 7.52 -35.01 -11.41
CA CYS A 160 6.06 -35.14 -11.38
C CYS A 160 5.59 -36.22 -12.38
N ALA A 161 4.60 -37.02 -12.00
CA ALA A 161 4.07 -38.09 -12.85
C ALA A 161 3.41 -37.54 -14.12
N SER A 162 2.75 -36.38 -14.01
CA SER A 162 2.20 -35.64 -15.14
C SER A 162 3.25 -34.93 -16.01
N GLY A 163 4.50 -34.82 -15.55
CA GLY A 163 5.52 -33.96 -16.17
C GLY A 163 5.23 -32.45 -16.05
N SER A 164 4.30 -32.04 -15.19
CA SER A 164 3.87 -30.64 -15.04
C SER A 164 3.74 -30.20 -13.58
N VAL A 165 3.95 -28.90 -13.36
CA VAL A 165 3.84 -28.20 -12.07
C VAL A 165 2.70 -27.18 -12.10
N ILE A 166 2.34 -26.65 -10.95
CA ILE A 166 1.25 -25.69 -10.79
C ILE A 166 1.73 -24.24 -10.97
N SER A 167 1.04 -23.53 -11.86
CA SER A 167 0.96 -22.07 -11.86
C SER A 167 -0.26 -21.65 -11.06
N LEU A 168 -0.08 -20.73 -10.10
CA LEU A 168 -1.14 -20.29 -9.18
C LEU A 168 -1.33 -18.77 -9.26
N SER A 169 -2.57 -18.33 -9.42
CA SER A 169 -2.99 -16.94 -9.30
C SER A 169 -4.04 -16.82 -8.20
N CYS A 170 -3.68 -16.12 -7.12
CA CYS A 170 -4.55 -15.97 -5.96
C CYS A 170 -5.57 -14.85 -6.10
N ILE A 171 -5.27 -13.84 -6.93
CA ILE A 171 -6.14 -12.71 -7.24
C ILE A 171 -5.84 -12.27 -8.68
N ASP A 172 -6.84 -11.75 -9.38
CA ASP A 172 -6.61 -11.06 -10.65
C ASP A 172 -6.07 -9.65 -10.36
N CYS A 173 -4.85 -9.38 -10.80
CA CYS A 173 -4.10 -8.17 -10.46
C CYS A 173 -3.35 -7.63 -11.67
N GLY A 174 -2.91 -6.37 -11.57
CA GLY A 174 -1.93 -5.79 -12.48
C GLY A 174 -2.39 -5.78 -13.93
N SER A 175 -3.69 -5.56 -14.17
CA SER A 175 -4.24 -5.47 -15.52
C SER A 175 -3.48 -4.40 -16.33
N ASN A 176 -3.02 -4.77 -17.52
CA ASN A 176 -2.31 -3.85 -18.39
C ASN A 176 -3.30 -3.13 -19.33
N HIS A 177 -3.81 -1.99 -18.87
CA HIS A 177 -4.78 -1.18 -19.61
C HIS A 177 -4.14 -0.21 -20.62
N LYS A 178 -2.80 -0.17 -20.72
CA LYS A 178 -2.07 0.79 -21.58
C LYS A 178 -1.95 0.31 -23.02
N LYS A 179 -2.43 1.13 -23.96
CA LYS A 179 -2.28 0.89 -25.41
C LYS A 179 -1.05 1.55 -26.04
N GLU A 180 -0.54 2.66 -25.50
CA GLU A 180 0.63 3.37 -26.05
C GLU A 180 1.48 4.02 -24.94
N ARG A 181 2.80 4.07 -25.15
CA ARG A 181 3.80 4.44 -24.15
C ARG A 181 4.38 5.83 -24.46
N ILE A 182 4.09 6.83 -23.63
CA ILE A 182 4.53 8.23 -23.85
C ILE A 182 5.59 8.63 -22.81
N ILE A 183 6.63 9.34 -23.24
CA ILE A 183 7.85 9.61 -22.47
C ILE A 183 7.88 11.08 -22.04
N GLY A 184 7.52 11.37 -20.78
CA GLY A 184 7.44 12.72 -20.22
C GLY A 184 6.47 12.70 -19.05
N GLY A 185 6.76 13.39 -17.95
CA GLY A 185 5.78 13.48 -16.86
C GLY A 185 4.49 14.10 -17.40
N GLN A 186 3.36 13.42 -17.24
CA GLN A 186 2.07 13.90 -17.75
C GLN A 186 0.91 13.45 -16.88
N GLU A 187 -0.22 14.13 -17.04
CA GLU A 187 -1.48 13.70 -16.43
C GLU A 187 -1.88 12.32 -16.95
N THR A 188 -2.40 11.47 -16.07
CA THR A 188 -2.92 10.14 -16.40
C THR A 188 -4.28 9.91 -15.77
N SER A 189 -5.01 8.92 -16.28
CA SER A 189 -6.27 8.46 -15.69
C SER A 189 -6.00 7.40 -14.63
N ILE A 190 -6.80 7.36 -13.57
CA ILE A 190 -6.76 6.29 -12.56
C ILE A 190 -6.97 4.91 -13.19
N GLU A 191 -7.71 4.79 -14.29
CA GLU A 191 -7.89 3.51 -15.02
C GLU A 191 -6.58 2.96 -15.62
N ASN A 192 -5.56 3.81 -15.82
CA ASN A 192 -4.24 3.36 -16.27
C ASN A 192 -3.38 2.83 -15.11
N SER A 193 -3.74 3.14 -13.87
CA SER A 193 -3.05 2.72 -12.65
C SER A 193 -4.06 2.54 -11.51
N PRO A 194 -5.03 1.61 -11.66
CA PRO A 194 -6.20 1.48 -10.79
C PRO A 194 -5.86 1.01 -9.37
N TRP A 195 -4.62 0.60 -9.15
CA TRP A 195 -4.06 0.30 -7.84
C TRP A 195 -3.63 1.53 -7.06
N GLN A 196 -3.42 2.69 -7.70
CA GLN A 196 -2.94 3.89 -7.05
C GLN A 196 -3.96 4.39 -6.02
N VAL A 197 -3.49 4.72 -4.81
CA VAL A 197 -4.31 5.38 -3.79
C VAL A 197 -3.64 6.64 -3.24
N SER A 198 -4.48 7.53 -2.73
CA SER A 198 -4.09 8.71 -1.95
C SER A 198 -4.30 8.40 -0.46
N LEU A 199 -3.21 8.48 0.30
CA LEU A 199 -3.24 8.38 1.76
C LEU A 199 -3.39 9.77 2.34
N GLN A 200 -4.48 9.97 3.07
CA GLN A 200 -4.85 11.27 3.61
C GLN A 200 -4.76 11.28 5.12
N TYR A 201 -4.01 12.23 5.67
CA TYR A 201 -3.95 12.49 7.11
C TYR A 201 -4.74 13.78 7.39
N MET A 202 -5.72 13.71 8.30
CA MET A 202 -6.58 14.86 8.64
C MET A 202 -7.25 15.52 7.42
N GLY A 203 -7.61 14.73 6.41
CA GLY A 203 -8.28 15.22 5.19
C GLY A 203 -7.36 15.98 4.23
N GLN A 204 -6.04 15.82 4.36
CA GLN A 204 -5.07 16.32 3.38
C GLN A 204 -4.26 15.15 2.83
N HIS A 205 -3.97 15.18 1.53
CA HIS A 205 -3.08 14.22 0.90
C HIS A 205 -1.69 14.31 1.54
N SER A 206 -1.16 13.17 1.99
CA SER A 206 0.14 13.09 2.64
C SER A 206 1.11 12.17 1.91
N CYS A 207 0.62 11.03 1.42
CA CYS A 207 1.42 10.01 0.74
C CYS A 207 0.60 9.28 -0.33
N GLY A 208 1.28 8.56 -1.22
CA GLY A 208 0.71 7.53 -2.07
C GLY A 208 0.68 6.15 -1.43
N GLY A 209 0.05 5.22 -2.12
CA GLY A 209 0.08 3.79 -1.81
C GLY A 209 -0.45 2.98 -2.99
N SER A 210 -0.51 1.67 -2.81
CA SER A 210 -1.05 0.76 -3.82
C SER A 210 -1.94 -0.34 -3.22
N ILE A 211 -3.00 -0.70 -3.93
CA ILE A 211 -3.94 -1.75 -3.53
C ILE A 211 -3.29 -3.12 -3.76
N LEU A 212 -3.13 -3.93 -2.71
CA LEU A 212 -2.70 -5.33 -2.83
C LEU A 212 -3.89 -6.29 -2.91
N THR A 213 -4.94 -5.99 -2.13
CA THR A 213 -6.18 -6.77 -2.04
C THR A 213 -7.33 -5.81 -1.73
N PRO A 214 -8.61 -6.27 -1.66
CA PRO A 214 -9.71 -5.39 -1.25
C PRO A 214 -9.49 -4.70 0.13
N ARG A 215 -8.63 -5.25 1.00
CA ARG A 215 -8.44 -4.75 2.37
C ARG A 215 -7.03 -4.24 2.68
N PHE A 216 -6.04 -4.59 1.86
CA PHE A 216 -4.63 -4.28 2.16
C PHE A 216 -4.03 -3.31 1.15
N ILE A 217 -3.35 -2.28 1.67
CA ILE A 217 -2.63 -1.26 0.92
C ILE A 217 -1.14 -1.32 1.28
N LEU A 218 -0.27 -1.23 0.27
CA LEU A 218 1.17 -1.09 0.45
C LEU A 218 1.59 0.39 0.37
N SER A 219 2.49 0.81 1.25
CA SER A 219 3.03 2.18 1.27
C SER A 219 4.43 2.21 1.92
N ALA A 220 4.91 3.38 2.32
CA ALA A 220 6.19 3.62 2.98
C ALA A 220 6.02 3.85 4.49
N ALA A 221 6.99 3.43 5.30
CA ALA A 221 6.95 3.56 6.75
C ALA A 221 7.07 5.01 7.22
N HIS A 222 7.86 5.83 6.52
CA HIS A 222 8.08 7.23 6.86
C HIS A 222 6.80 8.08 6.81
N CYS A 223 5.79 7.63 6.06
CA CYS A 223 4.48 8.28 5.98
C CYS A 223 3.73 8.27 7.32
N PHE A 224 4.09 7.40 8.27
CA PHE A 224 3.33 7.18 9.50
C PHE A 224 4.11 7.54 10.76
N GLN A 225 5.06 8.47 10.64
CA GLN A 225 5.91 8.93 11.75
C GLN A 225 5.73 10.44 12.00
N LYS A 226 6.60 11.03 12.83
CA LYS A 226 6.63 12.48 13.12
C LYS A 226 5.25 13.07 13.48
N GLY A 227 4.55 12.41 14.41
CA GLY A 227 3.24 12.84 14.90
C GLY A 227 2.04 12.34 14.08
N GLN A 228 2.24 11.50 13.07
CA GLN A 228 1.16 10.89 12.26
C GLN A 228 0.89 9.43 12.62
N GLN A 229 1.11 9.03 13.88
CA GLN A 229 0.97 7.64 14.32
C GLN A 229 -0.49 7.22 14.62
N GLN A 230 -1.43 8.17 14.63
CA GLN A 230 -2.82 7.94 15.01
C GLN A 230 -3.61 7.36 13.82
N VAL A 231 -3.91 6.06 13.87
CA VAL A 231 -4.56 5.34 12.75
C VAL A 231 -5.91 5.94 12.38
N ASP A 232 -6.69 6.38 13.38
CA ASP A 232 -8.04 6.91 13.14
C ASP A 232 -8.06 8.26 12.41
N ARG A 233 -6.90 8.92 12.25
CA ARG A 233 -6.75 10.16 11.48
C ARG A 233 -6.34 9.92 10.02
N TRP A 234 -6.07 8.66 9.66
CA TRP A 234 -5.76 8.26 8.30
C TRP A 234 -7.00 7.81 7.51
N ARG A 235 -7.02 8.15 6.23
CA ARG A 235 -8.01 7.69 5.25
C ARG A 235 -7.31 7.26 3.97
N VAL A 236 -7.93 6.34 3.24
CA VAL A 236 -7.45 5.87 1.94
C VAL A 236 -8.49 6.21 0.87
N GLU A 237 -8.07 6.99 -0.12
CA GLU A 237 -8.89 7.33 -1.27
C GLU A 237 -8.37 6.58 -2.52
N SER A 238 -9.30 5.96 -3.24
CA SER A 238 -9.04 5.14 -4.44
C SER A 238 -10.01 5.51 -5.56
N GLY A 239 -9.68 5.17 -6.80
CA GLY A 239 -10.64 5.25 -7.92
C GLY A 239 -10.86 6.62 -8.54
N HIS A 240 -10.03 7.62 -8.20
CA HIS A 240 -10.16 8.98 -8.71
C HIS A 240 -8.84 9.46 -9.31
N SER A 241 -8.89 10.06 -10.50
CA SER A 241 -7.71 10.71 -11.10
C SER A 241 -7.44 12.06 -10.43
N ARG A 242 -8.49 12.79 -10.04
CA ARG A 242 -8.35 14.07 -9.34
C ARG A 242 -8.40 13.84 -7.83
N LEU A 243 -7.55 14.51 -7.07
CA LEU A 243 -7.61 14.45 -5.61
C LEU A 243 -8.99 14.93 -5.14
N THR A 244 -9.65 14.08 -4.38
CA THR A 244 -10.89 14.42 -3.69
C THR A 244 -10.69 14.24 -2.19
N TYR A 245 -11.64 14.71 -1.39
CA TYR A 245 -11.59 14.57 0.08
C TYR A 245 -12.92 14.03 0.61
N THR A 246 -13.71 13.47 -0.29
CA THR A 246 -15.07 13.01 -0.08
C THR A 246 -15.09 11.51 -0.36
N PHE A 247 -15.58 10.70 0.58
CA PHE A 247 -15.73 9.23 0.42
C PHE A 247 -14.43 8.40 0.51
N ALA A 248 -13.51 8.78 1.40
CA ALA A 248 -12.31 7.99 1.67
C ALA A 248 -12.56 6.83 2.68
N SER A 249 -11.95 5.68 2.42
CA SER A 249 -12.02 4.47 3.24
C SER A 249 -11.31 4.65 4.58
N GLN A 250 -11.87 4.06 5.63
CA GLN A 250 -11.28 4.11 6.98
C GLN A 250 -10.16 3.06 7.12
N VAL A 251 -9.09 3.46 7.79
CA VAL A 251 -7.99 2.56 8.15
C VAL A 251 -8.29 1.86 9.47
N ASP A 252 -8.09 0.55 9.51
CA ASP A 252 -8.18 -0.26 10.72
C ASP A 252 -6.83 -0.34 11.43
N LYS A 253 -5.77 -0.72 10.73
CA LYS A 253 -4.42 -0.88 11.29
C LYS A 253 -3.36 -0.42 10.30
N ILE A 254 -2.21 -0.01 10.82
CA ILE A 254 -1.03 0.35 10.04
C ILE A 254 0.16 -0.41 10.64
N PHE A 255 0.92 -1.08 9.78
CA PHE A 255 2.04 -1.92 10.16
C PHE A 255 3.33 -1.40 9.52
N ILE A 256 4.37 -1.26 10.33
CA ILE A 256 5.74 -0.91 9.87
C ILE A 256 6.76 -1.90 10.46
N PRO A 257 7.88 -2.19 9.77
CA PRO A 257 8.93 -3.03 10.33
C PRO A 257 9.49 -2.48 11.64
N THR A 258 9.75 -3.34 12.62
CA THR A 258 10.52 -2.98 13.84
C THR A 258 11.92 -2.48 13.51
N SER A 259 12.50 -2.98 12.41
CA SER A 259 13.81 -2.60 11.89
C SER A 259 13.82 -1.25 11.17
N TYR A 260 12.66 -0.61 11.00
CA TYR A 260 12.59 0.75 10.47
C TYR A 260 12.95 1.76 11.55
N ILE A 261 14.09 2.43 11.36
CA ILE A 261 14.56 3.48 12.26
C ILE A 261 14.39 4.83 11.56
N LEU A 262 13.75 5.75 12.27
CA LEU A 262 13.49 7.09 11.76
C LEU A 262 14.79 7.75 11.30
N ASP A 263 14.73 8.41 10.14
CA ASP A 263 15.83 9.12 9.47
C ASP A 263 17.04 8.24 9.06
N GLN A 264 17.05 6.92 9.32
CA GLN A 264 18.13 6.04 8.88
C GLN A 264 18.00 5.55 7.44
N LYS A 265 16.80 5.62 6.84
CA LYS A 265 16.44 5.34 5.42
C LYS A 265 16.07 3.88 5.04
N PRO A 266 16.74 2.79 5.48
CA PRO A 266 16.33 1.41 5.16
C PRO A 266 14.99 1.01 5.75
N ASN A 267 14.41 -0.07 5.20
CA ASN A 267 13.17 -0.70 5.69
C ASN A 267 11.94 0.21 5.62
N ASP A 268 11.95 1.14 4.67
CA ASP A 268 10.88 2.10 4.48
C ASP A 268 9.71 1.49 3.68
N ILE A 269 8.92 0.66 4.37
CA ILE A 269 7.76 -0.06 3.83
C ILE A 269 6.67 -0.17 4.90
N ALA A 270 5.41 -0.11 4.49
CA ALA A 270 4.26 -0.17 5.38
C ALA A 270 3.10 -0.92 4.75
N ILE A 271 2.27 -1.56 5.58
CA ILE A 271 1.00 -2.16 5.17
C ILE A 271 -0.12 -1.51 5.97
N LEU A 272 -1.18 -1.08 5.28
CA LEU A 272 -2.41 -0.62 5.91
C LEU A 272 -3.50 -1.67 5.69
N LYS A 273 -4.27 -1.94 6.74
CA LYS A 273 -5.50 -2.73 6.70
C LYS A 273 -6.69 -1.77 6.75
N LEU A 274 -7.63 -1.91 5.83
CA LEU A 274 -8.87 -1.12 5.80
C LEU A 274 -9.93 -1.73 6.72
N LYS A 275 -10.83 -0.89 7.26
CA LYS A 275 -12.00 -1.36 8.06
C LYS A 275 -13.06 -2.07 7.22
N SER A 276 -13.09 -1.82 5.91
CA SER A 276 -14.06 -2.39 4.98
C SER A 276 -13.41 -2.62 3.64
N ASP A 277 -13.91 -3.61 2.91
CA ASP A 277 -13.35 -3.99 1.62
C ASP A 277 -13.65 -2.95 0.55
N LEU A 278 -12.64 -2.65 -0.27
CA LEU A 278 -12.81 -1.90 -1.50
C LEU A 278 -13.63 -2.70 -2.50
N SER A 279 -14.51 -2.02 -3.22
CA SER A 279 -15.24 -2.59 -4.35
C SER A 279 -14.42 -2.37 -5.62
N PHE A 280 -13.98 -3.45 -6.26
CA PHE A 280 -13.22 -3.37 -7.49
C PHE A 280 -14.06 -2.85 -8.66
N SER A 281 -13.42 -2.06 -9.51
CA SER A 281 -13.98 -1.41 -10.70
C SER A 281 -12.85 -1.07 -11.67
N ALA A 282 -13.14 -0.50 -12.84
CA ALA A 282 -12.11 -0.10 -13.80
C ALA A 282 -11.06 0.88 -13.23
N GLY A 283 -11.42 1.66 -12.21
CA GLY A 283 -10.50 2.57 -11.51
C GLY A 283 -9.95 2.04 -10.19
N VAL A 284 -10.36 0.84 -9.76
CA VAL A 284 -9.98 0.24 -8.46
C VAL A 284 -9.67 -1.23 -8.66
N GLU A 285 -8.39 -1.56 -8.80
CA GLU A 285 -7.91 -2.93 -9.00
C GLU A 285 -6.60 -3.14 -8.22
N PRO A 286 -6.28 -4.37 -7.80
CA PRO A 286 -5.03 -4.63 -7.10
C PRO A 286 -3.83 -4.68 -8.06
N ILE A 287 -2.66 -4.29 -7.57
CA ILE A 287 -1.38 -4.48 -8.26
C ILE A 287 -0.80 -5.86 -7.94
N CYS A 288 -0.10 -6.47 -8.90
CA CYS A 288 0.61 -7.71 -8.61
C CYS A 288 1.90 -7.43 -7.82
N LEU A 289 2.18 -8.28 -6.83
CA LEU A 289 3.52 -8.37 -6.25
C LEU A 289 4.44 -9.16 -7.21
N PRO A 290 5.74 -8.83 -7.27
CA PRO A 290 6.71 -9.60 -8.05
C PRO A 290 6.92 -10.98 -7.41
N GLY A 291 7.41 -11.93 -8.20
CA GLY A 291 7.85 -13.21 -7.66
C GLY A 291 9.10 -13.09 -6.79
N PHE A 292 9.33 -14.11 -5.95
CA PHE A 292 10.45 -14.11 -4.99
C PHE A 292 11.83 -14.21 -5.65
N ASP A 293 11.88 -14.68 -6.89
CA ASP A 293 13.06 -14.77 -7.75
C ASP A 293 13.14 -13.62 -8.77
N SER A 294 12.26 -12.61 -8.66
CA SER A 294 12.28 -11.46 -9.56
C SER A 294 13.57 -10.67 -9.41
N ASN A 295 14.19 -10.35 -10.54
CA ASN A 295 15.43 -9.59 -10.58
C ASN A 295 15.43 -8.60 -11.76
N LEU A 296 15.05 -7.36 -11.48
CA LEU A 296 15.07 -6.30 -12.48
C LEU A 296 16.50 -5.98 -12.94
N GLN A 297 16.68 -5.93 -14.25
CA GLN A 297 17.96 -5.59 -14.85
C GLN A 297 18.13 -4.08 -14.98
N PRO A 298 19.35 -3.54 -14.80
CA PRO A 298 19.63 -2.13 -15.06
C PRO A 298 19.14 -1.68 -16.45
N GLY A 299 18.60 -0.47 -16.52
CA GLY A 299 17.96 0.05 -17.73
C GLY A 299 16.53 -0.44 -17.96
N ALA A 300 16.00 -1.35 -17.12
CA ALA A 300 14.59 -1.69 -17.12
C ALA A 300 13.74 -0.44 -17.00
N SER A 301 12.68 -0.36 -17.80
CA SER A 301 11.81 0.79 -17.81
C SER A 301 10.68 0.63 -16.80
N LEU A 302 10.59 1.61 -15.93
CA LEU A 302 9.70 1.64 -14.78
C LEU A 302 8.75 2.83 -14.91
N THR A 303 7.56 2.68 -14.34
CA THR A 303 6.56 3.74 -14.27
C THR A 303 6.32 4.09 -12.81
N VAL A 304 6.25 5.38 -12.51
CA VAL A 304 5.78 5.88 -11.21
C VAL A 304 4.54 6.73 -11.43
N THR A 305 3.60 6.62 -10.51
CA THR A 305 2.38 7.41 -10.48
C THR A 305 2.19 8.06 -9.12
N GLY A 306 1.60 9.25 -9.10
CA GLY A 306 1.32 9.96 -7.84
C GLY A 306 0.79 11.38 -8.04
N TRP A 307 0.49 12.04 -6.92
CA TRP A 307 0.01 13.42 -6.87
C TRP A 307 1.04 14.37 -6.24
N GLY A 308 2.29 13.95 -6.14
CA GLY A 308 3.34 14.75 -5.54
C GLY A 308 3.55 16.11 -6.20
N HIS A 309 4.39 16.92 -5.57
CA HIS A 309 4.77 18.22 -6.08
C HIS A 309 5.39 18.10 -7.48
N THR A 310 4.88 18.87 -8.44
CA THR A 310 5.44 18.88 -9.80
C THR A 310 6.69 19.75 -9.92
N VAL A 311 7.01 20.53 -8.88
CA VAL A 311 8.17 21.44 -8.81
C VAL A 311 8.86 21.28 -7.47
N GLU A 312 10.19 21.17 -7.50
CA GLU A 312 11.03 21.09 -6.31
C GLU A 312 10.92 22.36 -5.45
N GLY A 313 10.91 22.21 -4.12
CA GLY A 313 10.98 23.33 -3.18
C GLY A 313 9.63 23.94 -2.81
N GLY A 314 8.53 23.40 -3.35
CA GLY A 314 7.17 23.71 -2.91
C GLY A 314 6.24 24.21 -4.01
N GLY A 315 4.95 24.20 -3.69
CA GLY A 315 3.83 24.45 -4.60
C GLY A 315 2.60 23.70 -4.11
N ALA A 316 1.46 23.77 -4.81
CA ALA A 316 0.40 22.81 -4.55
C ALA A 316 0.81 21.42 -5.10
N VAL A 317 0.40 20.35 -4.43
CA VAL A 317 0.41 19.00 -5.00
C VAL A 317 -0.38 18.96 -6.31
N ALA A 318 -0.09 18.00 -7.18
CA ALA A 318 -0.80 17.88 -8.43
C ALA A 318 -2.28 17.58 -8.16
N SER A 319 -3.20 18.35 -8.77
CA SER A 319 -4.64 18.11 -8.58
C SER A 319 -5.14 16.88 -9.34
N THR A 320 -4.41 16.45 -10.37
CA THR A 320 -4.66 15.28 -11.22
C THR A 320 -3.49 14.33 -11.11
N LEU A 321 -3.75 13.02 -11.18
CA LEU A 321 -2.75 11.98 -11.10
C LEU A 321 -1.71 12.15 -12.20
N GLN A 322 -0.44 12.13 -11.82
CA GLN A 322 0.69 12.21 -12.73
C GLN A 322 1.29 10.83 -12.95
N GLU A 323 1.92 10.65 -14.11
CA GLU A 323 2.71 9.48 -14.44
C GLU A 323 4.05 9.91 -15.04
N VAL A 324 5.12 9.20 -14.68
CA VAL A 324 6.43 9.34 -15.32
C VAL A 324 7.07 7.98 -15.59
N ILE A 325 7.68 7.87 -16.77
CA ILE A 325 8.50 6.72 -17.15
C ILE A 325 9.98 7.04 -16.89
N ILE A 326 10.63 6.19 -16.11
CA ILE A 326 12.03 6.30 -15.70
C ILE A 326 12.75 4.96 -15.92
N SER A 327 14.06 4.94 -15.71
CA SER A 327 14.89 3.74 -15.87
C SER A 327 15.53 3.32 -14.57
N LEU A 328 15.66 2.01 -14.36
CA LEU A 328 16.43 1.45 -13.25
C LEU A 328 17.92 1.78 -13.41
N ILE A 329 18.53 2.28 -12.34
CA ILE A 329 19.94 2.68 -12.29
C ILE A 329 20.69 1.70 -11.38
N PRO A 330 21.88 1.20 -11.79
CA PRO A 330 22.69 0.35 -10.92
C PRO A 330 23.00 1.03 -9.59
N ASN A 331 22.85 0.29 -8.47
CA ASN A 331 23.18 0.81 -7.13
C ASN A 331 24.62 1.34 -7.06
N ALA A 332 25.57 0.72 -7.78
CA ALA A 332 26.96 1.18 -7.84
C ALA A 332 27.09 2.61 -8.43
N VAL A 333 26.31 2.94 -9.46
CA VAL A 333 26.28 4.29 -10.05
C VAL A 333 25.61 5.26 -9.09
N CYS A 334 24.47 4.85 -8.51
CA CYS A 334 23.74 5.67 -7.55
C CYS A 334 24.59 6.01 -6.31
N ASN A 335 25.37 5.04 -5.80
CA ASN A 335 26.25 5.22 -4.65
C ASN A 335 27.41 6.19 -4.87
N GLN A 336 27.78 6.51 -6.12
CA GLN A 336 28.75 7.58 -6.40
C GLN A 336 28.19 8.95 -5.98
N GLU A 337 26.88 9.14 -6.14
CA GLU A 337 26.18 10.40 -5.85
C GLU A 337 25.59 10.44 -4.44
N TYR A 338 25.32 9.27 -3.85
CA TYR A 338 24.75 9.11 -2.52
C TYR A 338 25.75 8.61 -1.47
N PHE A 339 27.05 8.66 -1.76
CA PHE A 339 28.14 8.39 -0.82
C PHE A 339 28.02 7.03 -0.09
N GLY A 340 27.61 5.99 -0.80
CA GLY A 340 27.48 4.63 -0.24
C GLY A 340 26.22 4.37 0.59
N GLN A 341 25.27 5.31 0.66
CA GLN A 341 24.05 5.15 1.47
C GLN A 341 22.99 4.21 0.86
N ILE A 342 23.13 3.82 -0.42
CA ILE A 342 22.17 2.94 -1.09
C ILE A 342 22.49 1.49 -0.73
N THR A 343 21.61 0.91 0.09
CA THR A 343 21.69 -0.48 0.56
C THR A 343 21.20 -1.48 -0.50
N GLU A 344 21.37 -2.78 -0.25
CA GLU A 344 20.87 -3.85 -1.13
C GLU A 344 19.33 -3.90 -1.21
N ASN A 345 18.65 -3.47 -0.15
CA ASN A 345 17.18 -3.41 -0.07
C ASN A 345 16.59 -2.15 -0.72
N MET A 346 17.44 -1.29 -1.28
CA MET A 346 17.06 -0.09 -2.03
C MET A 346 17.41 -0.24 -3.51
N MET A 347 16.64 0.43 -4.36
CA MET A 347 16.95 0.63 -5.77
C MET A 347 16.84 2.11 -6.15
N CYS A 348 17.59 2.50 -7.18
CA CYS A 348 17.52 3.84 -7.73
C CYS A 348 16.88 3.81 -9.10
N ALA A 349 15.95 4.73 -9.35
CA ALA A 349 15.34 4.86 -10.66
C ALA A 349 15.16 6.34 -10.99
N GLY A 350 15.38 6.69 -12.25
CA GLY A 350 15.28 8.08 -12.69
C GLY A 350 15.92 8.30 -14.03
N GLN A 351 16.18 9.57 -14.33
CA GLN A 351 16.94 9.98 -15.49
C GLN A 351 18.17 10.76 -15.03
N LEU A 352 19.38 10.27 -15.30
CA LEU A 352 20.63 10.89 -14.84
C LEU A 352 20.82 12.33 -15.35
N SER A 353 20.26 12.67 -16.53
CA SER A 353 20.28 14.04 -17.03
C SER A 353 19.40 15.01 -16.24
N GLY A 354 18.61 14.53 -15.28
CA GLY A 354 17.60 15.30 -14.56
C GLY A 354 16.30 15.47 -15.36
N GLY A 355 15.38 16.26 -14.81
CA GLY A 355 14.10 16.65 -15.41
C GLY A 355 12.95 15.65 -15.24
N LYS A 356 13.22 14.40 -14.83
CA LYS A 356 12.19 13.39 -14.53
C LYS A 356 12.52 12.65 -13.25
N ASP A 357 11.65 12.80 -12.27
CA ASP A 357 11.82 12.21 -10.94
C ASP A 357 10.49 12.19 -10.19
N THR A 358 10.46 11.45 -9.09
CA THR A 358 9.42 11.56 -8.06
C THR A 358 9.70 12.74 -7.13
N CYS A 359 8.66 13.30 -6.52
CA CYS A 359 8.84 14.40 -5.58
C CYS A 359 8.03 14.20 -4.29
N GLN A 360 8.07 15.21 -3.40
CA GLN A 360 7.31 15.14 -2.14
C GLN A 360 5.82 14.89 -2.44
N GLY A 361 5.16 14.04 -1.64
CA GLY A 361 3.77 13.61 -1.87
C GLY A 361 3.62 12.34 -2.72
N ASP A 362 4.63 11.96 -3.51
CA ASP A 362 4.65 10.65 -4.18
C ASP A 362 5.10 9.51 -3.24
N SER A 363 5.67 9.86 -2.08
CA SER A 363 6.10 8.96 -1.01
C SER A 363 5.11 7.84 -0.74
N GLY A 364 5.59 6.59 -0.67
CA GLY A 364 4.73 5.42 -0.49
C GLY A 364 4.03 4.95 -1.77
N GLY A 365 4.04 5.73 -2.84
CA GLY A 365 3.50 5.37 -4.15
C GLY A 365 4.25 4.21 -4.82
N PRO A 366 3.63 3.59 -5.85
CA PRO A 366 4.17 2.41 -6.49
C PRO A 366 5.17 2.75 -7.62
N LEU A 367 6.28 2.02 -7.64
CA LEU A 367 7.19 1.92 -8.80
C LEU A 367 6.92 0.59 -9.50
N VAL A 368 6.34 0.65 -10.69
CA VAL A 368 5.82 -0.52 -11.40
C VAL A 368 6.52 -0.81 -12.72
N SER A 369 6.44 -2.05 -13.18
CA SER A 369 6.89 -2.45 -14.52
C SER A 369 6.01 -3.55 -15.10
N LEU A 370 6.11 -3.74 -16.42
CA LEU A 370 5.54 -4.91 -17.06
C LEU A 370 6.34 -6.15 -16.63
N GLY A 371 5.68 -7.03 -15.90
CA GLY A 371 6.19 -8.33 -15.50
C GLY A 371 5.77 -9.45 -16.46
N PRO A 372 6.02 -10.71 -16.08
CA PRO A 372 5.59 -11.88 -16.83
C PRO A 372 4.07 -11.92 -17.03
N ASN A 373 3.62 -12.70 -18.03
CA ASN A 373 2.20 -12.84 -18.39
C ASN A 373 1.49 -11.52 -18.74
N SER A 374 2.25 -10.50 -19.16
CA SER A 374 1.75 -9.17 -19.49
C SER A 374 1.01 -8.47 -18.35
N ARG A 375 1.34 -8.81 -17.09
CA ARG A 375 0.80 -8.16 -15.89
C ARG A 375 1.75 -7.10 -15.37
N ILE A 376 1.20 -6.01 -14.87
CA ILE A 376 1.96 -4.96 -14.20
C ILE A 376 2.25 -5.42 -12.77
N GLN A 377 3.49 -5.25 -12.33
CA GLN A 377 3.94 -5.62 -10.99
C GLN A 377 4.61 -4.43 -10.29
N GLN A 378 4.46 -4.34 -8.98
CA GLN A 378 5.13 -3.32 -8.17
C GLN A 378 6.48 -3.80 -7.65
N ASN A 379 7.55 -3.25 -8.20
CA ASN A 379 8.91 -3.62 -7.85
C ASN A 379 9.54 -2.70 -6.80
N GLY A 380 8.98 -1.51 -6.60
CA GLY A 380 9.45 -0.57 -5.59
C GLY A 380 8.35 0.26 -4.92
N VAL A 381 8.73 0.89 -3.83
CA VAL A 381 7.94 1.88 -3.09
C VAL A 381 8.73 3.19 -3.04
N VAL A 382 8.12 4.31 -3.43
CA VAL A 382 8.76 5.65 -3.38
C VAL A 382 9.19 5.95 -1.94
N SER A 383 10.47 6.24 -1.72
CA SER A 383 11.03 6.38 -0.37
C SER A 383 11.66 7.75 -0.13
N TRP A 384 12.73 8.11 -0.84
CA TRP A 384 13.42 9.39 -0.65
C TRP A 384 14.25 9.81 -1.87
N GLY A 385 14.78 11.04 -1.85
CA GLY A 385 15.69 11.59 -2.86
C GLY A 385 16.36 12.87 -2.37
N ASP A 386 17.43 13.30 -3.05
CA ASP A 386 18.07 14.61 -2.82
C ASP A 386 17.53 15.64 -3.83
N GLY A 387 16.44 16.30 -3.45
CA GLY A 387 15.66 17.15 -4.36
C GLY A 387 14.77 16.34 -5.30
N CYS A 388 14.24 17.00 -6.32
CA CYS A 388 13.38 16.37 -7.33
C CYS A 388 13.86 16.79 -8.73
N GLY A 389 14.27 15.82 -9.55
CA GLY A 389 14.60 16.09 -10.96
C GLY A 389 15.92 16.80 -11.19
N ARG A 390 16.79 16.85 -10.17
CA ARG A 390 18.15 17.40 -10.30
C ARG A 390 19.03 16.45 -11.13
N LYS A 391 20.02 17.02 -11.81
CA LYS A 391 21.02 16.23 -12.55
C LYS A 391 21.77 15.31 -11.56
N ASN A 392 21.94 14.04 -11.94
CA ASN A 392 22.57 12.97 -11.16
C ASN A 392 21.95 12.63 -9.79
N LYS A 393 20.91 13.34 -9.33
CA LYS A 393 20.16 12.96 -8.12
C LYS A 393 18.84 12.34 -8.53
N VAL A 394 18.79 11.03 -8.44
CA VAL A 394 17.64 10.20 -8.87
C VAL A 394 16.89 9.69 -7.66
N GLY A 395 15.58 9.47 -7.79
CA GLY A 395 14.77 8.88 -6.73
C GLY A 395 15.29 7.53 -6.23
N VAL A 396 15.14 7.33 -4.92
CA VAL A 396 15.47 6.09 -4.21
C VAL A 396 14.18 5.44 -3.72
N TYR A 397 14.09 4.15 -3.94
CA TYR A 397 12.89 3.34 -3.70
C TYR A 397 13.25 2.13 -2.86
N THR A 398 12.35 1.72 -1.97
CA THR A 398 12.45 0.44 -1.27
C THR A 398 12.17 -0.68 -2.28
N LYS A 399 13.07 -1.66 -2.42
CA LYS A 399 12.81 -2.84 -3.26
C LYS A 399 11.73 -3.68 -2.60
N VAL A 400 10.72 -4.14 -3.34
CA VAL A 400 9.62 -4.94 -2.75
C VAL A 400 10.04 -6.39 -2.46
N VAL A 401 10.86 -7.01 -3.32
CA VAL A 401 11.22 -8.45 -3.24
C VAL A 401 11.75 -8.87 -1.85
N PRO A 402 12.71 -8.16 -1.22
CA PRO A 402 13.21 -8.52 0.11
C PRO A 402 12.13 -8.50 1.21
N TYR A 403 11.02 -7.81 1.01
CA TYR A 403 9.94 -7.68 1.99
C TYR A 403 8.72 -8.53 1.67
N LEU A 404 8.71 -9.35 0.61
CA LEU A 404 7.56 -10.19 0.24
C LEU A 404 7.13 -11.11 1.39
N GLN A 405 8.09 -11.68 2.12
CA GLN A 405 7.81 -12.52 3.29
C GLN A 405 7.11 -11.72 4.39
N TRP A 406 7.59 -10.51 4.67
CA TRP A 406 7.01 -9.61 5.67
C TRP A 406 5.59 -9.18 5.28
N VAL A 407 5.40 -8.77 4.02
CA VAL A 407 4.08 -8.38 3.47
C VAL A 407 3.08 -9.52 3.55
N THR A 408 3.44 -10.70 3.04
CA THR A 408 2.53 -11.87 3.01
C THR A 408 2.21 -12.39 4.41
N SER A 409 3.16 -12.31 5.35
CA SER A 409 2.93 -12.68 6.75
C SER A 409 1.90 -11.79 7.43
N ILE A 410 1.98 -10.46 7.23
CA ILE A 410 0.97 -9.52 7.74
C ILE A 410 -0.39 -9.85 7.17
N MET A 411 -0.48 -9.96 5.84
CA MET A 411 -1.73 -10.23 5.16
C MET A 411 -2.36 -11.56 5.64
N LYS A 412 -1.54 -12.59 5.88
CA LYS A 412 -2.00 -13.88 6.43
C LYS A 412 -2.56 -13.75 7.85
N VAL A 413 -1.82 -13.10 8.75
CA VAL A 413 -2.21 -12.97 10.17
C VAL A 413 -3.47 -12.12 10.33
N GLU A 414 -3.66 -11.16 9.43
CA GLU A 414 -4.76 -10.21 9.46
C GLU A 414 -5.91 -10.54 8.49
N LEU A 415 -5.88 -11.72 7.86
CA LEU A 415 -6.83 -12.15 6.83
C LEU A 415 -8.29 -12.18 7.30
#